data_AF-A0A354C3A4-F1
#
_entry.id   AF-A0A354C3A4-F1
#
_cell.length_a   1.000
_cell.length_b   1.000
_cell.length_c   1.000
_cell.angle_alpha   90.00
_cell.angle_beta   90.00
_cell.angle_gamma   90.00
#
_symmetry.space_group_name_H-M   'P 1'
#
loop_
_entity.id
_entity.type
_entity.pdbx_description
1 polymer ?
#
loop_
_entity_poly.entity_id
_entity_poly.type
_entity_poly.pdbx_seq_one_letter_code
_entity_poly.pdbx_strand_id
1 'polypeptide(L)'
;MTKRDIEVSFRKLREDSVYDVIEGLDEIARKLKGLKAKEFNEAILAVCSIFHIDLFDRPDLEPAVERAFKILVATGEKSIPLILYQLKEADLKVQMQLTRALGQIGKPAIKPLLKFYSGSFDPYMRIFALYAMGKIQAPEMASIIPKVIVAMDDSNAEVRDTASRLLGKMVEHLKPQRITPKTKSNMFRALTKNLSDSHSTVRAKAVRSIGKMAKFGFIGPKEKALAKKALGRISGLDEAFAWDYAYIVRAEAEEALKYMD
;
A
#
# COMPACT_ATOMS: atom_id res chain seq x y z
N MET A 1 16.76 -17.10 29.12
CA MET A 1 16.66 -15.62 29.07
C MET A 1 15.47 -15.23 29.93
N THR A 2 15.69 -14.39 30.93
CA THR A 2 14.66 -14.02 31.92
C THR A 2 13.96 -12.73 31.50
N LYS A 3 12.73 -12.51 31.96
CA LYS A 3 11.95 -11.27 31.73
C LYS A 3 12.76 -10.00 32.09
N ARG A 4 13.62 -10.09 33.11
CA ARG A 4 14.53 -9.01 33.55
C ARG A 4 15.50 -8.57 32.45
N ASP A 5 15.91 -9.47 31.55
CA ASP A 5 16.98 -9.19 30.58
C ASP A 5 16.49 -8.31 29.42
N ILE A 6 15.19 -8.26 29.13
CA ILE A 6 14.62 -7.39 28.08
C ILE A 6 14.07 -6.07 28.64
N GLU A 7 13.67 -6.06 29.91
CA GLU A 7 13.21 -4.84 30.59
C GLU A 7 14.27 -3.75 30.63
N VAL A 8 15.56 -4.11 30.73
CA VAL A 8 16.67 -3.14 30.62
C VAL A 8 16.67 -2.46 29.26
N SER A 9 16.50 -3.23 28.18
CA SER A 9 16.44 -2.70 26.82
C SER A 9 15.20 -1.81 26.61
N PHE A 10 14.08 -2.10 27.29
CA PHE A 10 12.88 -1.25 27.23
C PHE A 10 13.06 0.10 27.92
N ARG A 11 13.85 0.17 29.00
CA ARG A 11 14.15 1.45 29.65
C ARG A 11 14.92 2.38 28.73
N LYS A 12 15.90 1.84 27.99
CA LYS A 12 16.71 2.57 27.01
C LYS A 12 15.86 3.25 25.91
N LEU A 13 14.70 2.70 25.56
CA LEU A 13 13.79 3.31 24.58
C LEU A 13 13.12 4.61 25.07
N ARG A 14 13.23 4.94 26.36
CA ARG A 14 12.65 6.14 26.98
C ARG A 14 13.70 7.18 27.36
N GLU A 15 14.96 6.90 27.09
CA GLU A 15 16.06 7.82 27.39
C GLU A 15 16.06 9.01 26.42
N ASP A 16 16.60 10.13 26.86
CA ASP A 16 16.66 11.35 26.03
C ASP A 16 17.70 11.22 24.90
N SER A 17 18.72 10.38 25.07
CA SER A 17 19.78 10.20 24.08
C SER A 17 19.37 9.28 22.94
N VAL A 18 19.48 9.76 21.69
CA VAL A 18 19.30 8.93 20.49
C VAL A 18 20.19 7.69 20.49
N TYR A 19 21.42 7.78 21.03
CA TYR A 19 22.34 6.66 21.09
C TYR A 19 21.82 5.53 21.98
N ASP A 20 21.24 5.89 23.14
CA ASP A 20 20.70 4.92 24.09
C ASP A 20 19.44 4.25 23.51
N VAL A 21 18.57 5.03 22.85
CA VAL A 21 17.39 4.49 22.16
C VAL A 21 17.79 3.50 21.08
N ILE A 22 18.77 3.84 20.23
CA ILE A 22 19.27 2.94 19.18
C ILE A 22 19.90 1.69 19.79
N GLU A 23 20.71 1.83 20.84
CA GLU A 23 21.32 0.69 21.51
C GLU A 23 20.26 -0.24 22.10
N GLY A 24 19.20 0.31 22.73
CA GLY A 24 18.06 -0.44 23.21
C GLY A 24 17.35 -1.23 22.10
N LEU A 25 17.14 -0.58 20.95
CA LEU A 25 16.59 -1.24 19.75
C LEU A 25 17.49 -2.37 19.24
N ASP A 26 18.81 -2.17 19.21
CA ASP A 26 19.80 -3.17 18.80
C ASP A 26 19.86 -4.38 19.75
N GLU A 27 19.76 -4.14 21.05
CA GLU A 27 19.64 -5.20 22.04
C GLU A 27 18.36 -6.02 21.87
N ILE A 28 17.22 -5.35 21.67
CA ILE A 28 15.95 -6.03 21.38
C ILE A 28 16.10 -6.90 20.14
N ALA A 29 16.60 -6.33 19.05
CA ALA A 29 16.78 -7.03 17.78
C ALA A 29 17.65 -8.30 17.90
N ARG A 30 18.74 -8.24 18.67
CA ARG A 30 19.62 -9.40 18.93
C ARG A 30 18.89 -10.50 19.71
N LYS A 31 18.00 -10.13 20.63
CA LYS A 31 17.29 -11.06 21.52
C LYS A 31 16.04 -11.71 20.88
N LEU A 32 15.44 -11.08 19.86
CA LEU A 32 14.15 -11.50 19.28
C LEU A 32 14.04 -13.01 18.98
N LYS A 33 15.09 -13.63 18.43
CA LYS A 33 15.06 -15.04 18.01
C LYS A 33 14.90 -16.03 19.18
N GLY A 34 15.31 -15.65 20.39
CA GLY A 34 15.30 -16.51 21.58
C GLY A 34 14.16 -16.22 22.56
N LEU A 35 13.27 -15.27 22.24
CA LEU A 35 12.14 -14.92 23.11
C LEU A 35 11.02 -15.94 23.00
N LYS A 36 10.34 -16.19 24.12
CA LYS A 36 9.05 -16.89 24.12
C LYS A 36 7.98 -15.95 23.54
N ALA A 37 6.83 -16.51 23.17
CA ALA A 37 5.80 -15.79 22.41
C ALA A 37 5.32 -14.49 23.08
N LYS A 38 5.14 -14.48 24.40
CA LYS A 38 4.68 -13.30 25.13
C LYS A 38 5.73 -12.17 25.08
N GLU A 39 6.97 -12.49 25.42
CA GLU A 39 8.07 -11.54 25.44
C GLU A 39 8.44 -11.06 24.02
N PHE A 40 8.28 -11.92 23.01
CA PHE A 40 8.41 -11.52 21.60
C PHE A 40 7.36 -10.47 21.22
N ASN A 41 6.10 -10.69 21.62
CA ASN A 41 5.04 -9.73 21.34
C ASN A 41 5.30 -8.39 22.02
N GLU A 42 5.66 -8.42 23.30
CA GLU A 42 6.02 -7.21 24.07
C GLU A 42 7.19 -6.46 23.41
N ALA A 43 8.22 -7.18 22.96
CA ALA A 43 9.38 -6.60 22.28
C ALA A 43 9.02 -5.90 20.97
N ILE A 44 8.17 -6.51 20.13
CA ILE A 44 7.75 -5.90 18.87
C ILE A 44 6.83 -4.70 19.12
N LEU A 45 5.95 -4.75 20.13
CA LEU A 45 5.13 -3.59 20.51
C LEU A 45 5.99 -2.43 21.02
N ALA A 46 7.06 -2.71 21.78
CA ALA A 46 8.03 -1.70 22.20
C ALA A 46 8.79 -1.10 21.00
N VAL A 47 9.11 -1.89 19.98
CA VAL A 47 9.69 -1.37 18.73
C VAL A 47 8.69 -0.46 18.00
N CYS A 48 7.41 -0.86 17.93
CA CYS A 48 6.36 -0.03 17.32
C CYS A 48 6.15 1.30 18.05
N SER A 49 6.38 1.36 19.37
CA SER A 49 6.16 2.60 20.14
C SER A 49 7.04 3.76 19.67
N ILE A 50 8.20 3.47 19.07
CA ILE A 50 9.11 4.46 18.49
C ILE A 50 8.44 5.28 17.39
N PHE A 51 7.44 4.74 16.68
CA PHE A 51 6.76 5.50 15.62
C PHE A 51 5.84 6.61 16.13
N HIS A 52 5.47 6.58 17.41
CA HIS A 52 4.66 7.64 18.03
C HIS A 52 5.48 8.88 18.41
N ILE A 53 6.82 8.81 18.36
CA ILE A 53 7.70 9.94 18.67
C ILE A 53 7.45 11.05 17.67
N ASP A 54 7.11 12.26 18.13
CA ASP A 54 7.03 13.42 17.24
C ASP A 54 8.43 13.85 16.78
N LEU A 55 8.66 13.77 15.47
CA LEU A 55 9.95 14.11 14.86
C LEU A 55 10.08 15.62 14.64
N PHE A 56 8.99 16.36 14.74
CA PHE A 56 9.05 17.82 14.80
C PHE A 56 9.70 18.27 16.12
N ASP A 57 9.31 17.63 17.22
CA ASP A 57 9.87 17.91 18.56
C ASP A 57 11.23 17.24 18.77
N ARG A 58 11.43 16.04 18.22
CA ARG A 58 12.64 15.22 18.37
C ARG A 58 13.22 14.79 17.01
N PRO A 59 13.68 15.73 16.17
CA PRO A 59 14.24 15.41 14.86
C PRO A 59 15.51 14.55 14.94
N ASP A 60 16.23 14.62 16.07
CA ASP A 60 17.40 13.80 16.36
C ASP A 60 17.07 12.30 16.45
N LEU A 61 15.81 11.92 16.69
CA LEU A 61 15.35 10.53 16.79
C LEU A 61 14.94 9.90 15.45
N GLU A 62 15.06 10.62 14.33
CA GLU A 62 14.85 10.05 12.98
C GLU A 62 15.65 8.74 12.74
N PRO A 63 16.93 8.63 13.15
CA PRO A 63 17.68 7.38 13.02
C PRO A 63 17.10 6.23 13.85
N ALA A 64 16.49 6.52 15.01
CA ALA A 64 15.82 5.51 15.84
C ALA A 64 14.52 5.01 15.19
N VAL A 65 13.74 5.92 14.58
CA VAL A 65 12.55 5.56 13.79
C VAL A 65 12.92 4.65 12.61
N GLU A 66 13.96 5.01 11.85
CA GLU A 66 14.45 4.17 10.76
C GLU A 66 15.00 2.83 11.29
N ARG A 67 15.62 2.81 12.48
CA ARG A 67 16.10 1.57 13.08
C ARG A 67 14.96 0.65 13.49
N ALA A 68 13.92 1.18 14.15
CA ALA A 68 12.72 0.43 14.53
C ALA A 68 12.03 -0.16 13.29
N PHE A 69 11.92 0.62 12.22
CA PHE A 69 11.43 0.16 10.93
C PHE A 69 12.23 -1.03 10.38
N LYS A 70 13.57 -0.94 10.34
CA LYS A 70 14.44 -2.04 9.89
C LYS A 70 14.28 -3.30 10.73
N ILE A 71 14.06 -3.17 12.04
CA ILE A 71 13.83 -4.31 12.94
C ILE A 71 12.53 -5.03 12.57
N LEU A 72 11.44 -4.29 12.33
CA LEU A 72 10.16 -4.90 11.91
C LEU A 72 10.29 -5.65 10.59
N VAL A 73 10.98 -5.06 9.61
CA VAL A 73 11.22 -5.67 8.30
C VAL A 73 12.09 -6.92 8.42
N ALA A 74 13.18 -6.86 9.19
CA ALA A 74 14.08 -8.00 9.41
C ALA A 74 13.41 -9.13 10.20
N THR A 75 12.43 -8.81 11.05
CA THR A 75 11.61 -9.81 11.77
C THR A 75 10.68 -10.57 10.81
N GLY A 76 10.29 -9.93 9.71
CA GLY A 76 9.60 -10.57 8.60
C GLY A 76 8.21 -11.10 8.97
N GLU A 77 7.93 -12.35 8.61
CA GLU A 77 6.58 -12.93 8.75
C GLU A 77 6.07 -12.92 10.20
N LYS A 78 6.96 -13.07 11.18
CA LYS A 78 6.60 -13.15 12.60
C LYS A 78 6.06 -11.83 13.17
N SER A 79 6.44 -10.67 12.61
CA SER A 79 5.93 -9.38 13.07
C SER A 79 4.58 -9.03 12.46
N ILE A 80 4.16 -9.67 11.36
CA ILE A 80 2.94 -9.30 10.62
C ILE A 80 1.69 -9.27 11.51
N PRO A 81 1.39 -10.29 12.34
CA PRO A 81 0.18 -10.24 13.18
C PRO A 81 0.17 -9.05 14.15
N LEU A 82 1.33 -8.68 14.67
CA LEU A 82 1.49 -7.56 15.62
C LEU A 82 1.41 -6.21 14.90
N ILE A 83 1.97 -6.11 13.70
CA ILE A 83 1.82 -4.93 12.85
C ILE A 83 0.34 -4.71 12.48
N LEU A 84 -0.38 -5.76 12.07
CA LEU A 84 -1.81 -5.69 11.76
C LEU A 84 -2.67 -5.35 12.98
N TYR A 85 -2.27 -5.79 14.18
CA TYR A 85 -2.92 -5.40 15.42
C TYR A 85 -2.72 -3.90 15.69
N GLN A 86 -1.49 -3.41 15.61
CA GLN A 86 -1.17 -2.00 15.84
C GLN A 86 -1.81 -1.05 14.83
N LEU A 87 -1.98 -1.47 13.57
CA LEU A 87 -2.70 -0.67 12.56
C LEU A 87 -4.12 -0.28 13.00
N LYS A 88 -4.77 -1.07 13.85
CA LYS A 88 -6.13 -0.79 14.32
C LYS A 88 -6.21 0.28 15.39
N GLU A 89 -5.19 0.37 16.23
CA GLU A 89 -5.18 1.20 17.45
C GLU A 89 -4.38 2.48 17.28
N ALA A 90 -3.55 2.58 16.24
CA ALA A 90 -2.58 3.65 16.10
C ALA A 90 -3.10 4.84 15.26
N ASP A 91 -2.49 6.01 15.48
CA ASP A 91 -2.73 7.20 14.67
C ASP A 91 -2.18 7.07 13.24
N LEU A 92 -2.55 8.02 12.37
CA LEU A 92 -2.20 8.01 10.95
C LEU A 92 -0.68 7.92 10.70
N LYS A 93 0.14 8.58 11.52
CA LYS A 93 1.59 8.60 11.35
C LYS A 93 2.17 7.21 11.57
N VAL A 94 1.78 6.55 12.65
CA VAL A 94 2.20 5.18 12.94
C VAL A 94 1.65 4.21 11.90
N GLN A 95 0.38 4.37 11.50
CA GLN A 95 -0.23 3.55 10.45
C GLN A 95 0.56 3.60 9.14
N MET A 96 1.09 4.77 8.76
CA MET A 96 1.93 4.92 7.57
C MET A 96 3.26 4.15 7.70
N GLN A 97 3.93 4.20 8.85
CA GLN A 97 5.19 3.46 9.06
C GLN A 97 4.97 1.94 9.04
N LEU A 98 3.94 1.47 9.72
CA LEU A 98 3.55 0.07 9.76
C LEU A 98 3.16 -0.46 8.37
N THR A 99 2.42 0.34 7.61
CA THR A 99 2.07 0.02 6.22
C THR A 99 3.32 -0.07 5.33
N ARG A 100 4.28 0.84 5.48
CA ARG A 100 5.57 0.76 4.76
C ARG A 100 6.33 -0.52 5.13
N ALA A 101 6.32 -0.91 6.41
CA ALA A 101 7.02 -2.10 6.87
C ALA A 101 6.42 -3.37 6.24
N LEU A 102 5.09 -3.49 6.20
CA LEU A 102 4.39 -4.58 5.52
C LEU A 102 4.74 -4.66 4.03
N GLY A 103 4.84 -3.50 3.36
CA GLY A 103 5.28 -3.41 1.98
C GLY A 103 6.68 -3.99 1.75
N GLN A 104 7.62 -3.67 2.64
CA GLN A 104 9.00 -4.18 2.57
C GLN A 104 9.16 -5.63 3.03
N ILE A 105 8.34 -6.11 3.96
CA ILE A 105 8.26 -7.54 4.31
C ILE A 105 7.88 -8.35 3.05
N GLY A 106 6.99 -7.80 2.22
CA GLY A 106 6.74 -8.31 0.87
C GLY A 106 5.79 -9.51 0.83
N LYS A 107 6.16 -10.56 0.08
CA LYS A 107 5.32 -11.74 -0.18
C LYS A 107 4.61 -12.32 1.05
N PRO A 108 5.26 -12.49 2.22
CA PRO A 108 4.59 -13.03 3.41
C PRO A 108 3.40 -12.19 3.89
N ALA A 109 3.37 -10.88 3.60
CA ALA A 109 2.29 -9.99 4.01
C ALA A 109 1.02 -10.10 3.14
N ILE A 110 1.08 -10.71 1.96
CA ILE A 110 -0.05 -10.72 1.00
C ILE A 110 -1.28 -11.42 1.58
N LYS A 111 -1.14 -12.66 2.07
CA LYS A 111 -2.28 -13.42 2.63
C LYS A 111 -2.83 -12.80 3.92
N PRO A 112 -1.99 -12.41 4.91
CA PRO A 112 -2.47 -11.70 6.09
C PRO A 112 -3.21 -10.40 5.77
N LEU A 113 -2.70 -9.58 4.84
CA LEU A 113 -3.36 -8.35 4.42
C LEU A 113 -4.71 -8.62 3.73
N LEU A 114 -4.81 -9.67 2.93
CA LEU A 114 -6.06 -10.04 2.28
C LEU A 114 -7.11 -10.50 3.30
N LYS A 115 -6.68 -11.24 4.33
CA LYS A 115 -7.54 -11.62 5.46
C LYS A 115 -7.97 -10.39 6.26
N PHE A 116 -7.04 -9.47 6.52
CA PHE A 116 -7.31 -8.21 7.22
C PHE A 116 -8.33 -7.35 6.47
N TYR A 117 -8.17 -7.18 5.15
CA TYR A 117 -9.13 -6.51 4.28
C TYR A 117 -10.52 -7.15 4.34
N SER A 118 -10.57 -8.48 4.19
CA SER A 118 -11.85 -9.22 4.12
C SER A 118 -12.58 -9.31 5.46
N GLY A 119 -11.86 -9.15 6.57
CA GLY A 119 -12.43 -9.22 7.92
C GLY A 119 -12.90 -7.87 8.48
N SER A 120 -12.82 -6.78 7.71
CA SER A 120 -13.16 -5.44 8.20
C SER A 120 -14.36 -4.81 7.48
N PHE A 121 -15.34 -4.37 8.28
CA PHE A 121 -16.42 -3.49 7.81
C PHE A 121 -16.03 -2.01 7.80
N ASP A 122 -14.97 -1.63 8.52
CA ASP A 122 -14.45 -0.27 8.52
C ASP A 122 -13.70 0.03 7.21
N PRO A 123 -14.15 1.03 6.42
CA PRO A 123 -13.46 1.43 5.19
C PRO A 123 -12.01 1.87 5.43
N TYR A 124 -11.68 2.52 6.55
CA TYR A 124 -10.30 2.96 6.83
C TYR A 124 -9.34 1.76 6.88
N MET A 125 -9.71 0.71 7.59
CA MET A 125 -8.93 -0.53 7.63
C MET A 125 -8.80 -1.18 6.25
N ARG A 126 -9.86 -1.15 5.43
CA ARG A 126 -9.79 -1.64 4.04
C ARG A 126 -8.82 -0.82 3.19
N ILE A 127 -8.83 0.51 3.33
CA ILE A 127 -7.93 1.43 2.64
C ILE A 127 -6.48 1.12 3.02
N PHE A 128 -6.15 0.99 4.31
CA PHE A 128 -4.80 0.64 4.75
C PHE A 128 -4.33 -0.71 4.22
N ALA A 129 -5.21 -1.71 4.20
CA ALA A 129 -4.89 -3.02 3.64
C ALA A 129 -4.50 -2.91 2.16
N LEU A 130 -5.29 -2.21 1.36
CA LEU A 130 -5.02 -1.98 -0.06
C LEU A 130 -3.77 -1.12 -0.27
N TYR A 131 -3.55 -0.11 0.58
CA TYR A 131 -2.37 0.74 0.51
C TYR A 131 -1.09 -0.06 0.79
N ALA A 132 -1.09 -0.93 1.82
CA ALA A 132 0.01 -1.83 2.14
C ALA A 132 0.28 -2.84 1.03
N MET A 133 -0.78 -3.45 0.49
CA MET A 133 -0.69 -4.31 -0.70
C MET A 133 -0.02 -3.58 -1.87
N GLY A 134 -0.31 -2.29 -2.07
CA GLY A 134 0.25 -1.48 -3.15
C GLY A 134 1.73 -1.17 -3.02
N LYS A 135 2.31 -1.41 -1.85
CA LYS A 135 3.76 -1.29 -1.59
C LYS A 135 4.50 -2.61 -1.79
N ILE A 136 3.80 -3.74 -1.88
CA ILE A 136 4.42 -5.06 -2.05
C ILE A 136 4.84 -5.24 -3.52
N GLN A 137 6.13 -5.40 -3.74
CA GLN A 137 6.71 -5.72 -5.04
C GLN A 137 7.02 -7.22 -5.13
N ALA A 138 5.98 -8.04 -5.27
CA ALA A 138 6.10 -9.49 -5.38
C ALA A 138 5.24 -10.03 -6.53
N PRO A 139 5.72 -10.99 -7.34
CA PRO A 139 4.93 -11.62 -8.39
C PRO A 139 3.61 -12.23 -7.92
N GLU A 140 3.58 -12.73 -6.69
CA GLU A 140 2.42 -13.34 -6.05
C GLU A 140 1.25 -12.37 -5.88
N MET A 141 1.48 -11.05 -5.97
CA MET A 141 0.43 -10.05 -6.03
C MET A 141 -0.54 -10.31 -7.19
N ALA A 142 -0.10 -10.94 -8.29
CA ALA A 142 -0.98 -11.34 -9.38
C ALA A 142 -2.19 -12.17 -8.91
N SER A 143 -2.03 -12.96 -7.85
CA SER A 143 -3.10 -13.82 -7.31
C SER A 143 -4.28 -13.04 -6.71
N ILE A 144 -4.07 -11.78 -6.29
CA ILE A 144 -5.12 -10.99 -5.65
C ILE A 144 -5.88 -10.08 -6.61
N ILE A 145 -5.51 -10.03 -7.90
CA ILE A 145 -6.16 -9.17 -8.91
C ILE A 145 -7.70 -9.29 -8.89
N PRO A 146 -8.31 -10.49 -8.84
CA PRO A 146 -9.76 -10.60 -8.78
C PRO A 146 -10.38 -9.90 -7.57
N LYS A 147 -9.71 -9.92 -6.41
CA LYS A 147 -10.18 -9.25 -5.20
C LYS A 147 -9.99 -7.73 -5.28
N VAL A 148 -8.92 -7.26 -5.90
CA VAL A 148 -8.72 -5.83 -6.19
C VAL A 148 -9.81 -5.31 -7.13
N ILE A 149 -10.17 -6.07 -8.17
CA ILE A 149 -11.27 -5.71 -9.08
C ILE A 149 -12.60 -5.59 -8.31
N VAL A 150 -12.89 -6.50 -7.38
CA VAL A 150 -14.10 -6.39 -6.53
C VAL A 150 -14.05 -5.15 -5.63
N ALA A 151 -12.88 -4.81 -5.08
CA ALA A 151 -12.70 -3.61 -4.25
C ALA A 151 -12.90 -2.29 -5.04
N MET A 152 -12.74 -2.31 -6.37
CA MET A 152 -13.05 -1.17 -7.23
C MET A 152 -14.55 -0.84 -7.32
N ASP A 153 -15.41 -1.71 -6.79
CA ASP A 153 -16.87 -1.55 -6.70
C ASP A 153 -17.36 -1.35 -5.25
N ASP A 154 -16.45 -1.07 -4.30
CA ASP A 154 -16.80 -0.83 -2.88
C ASP A 154 -17.73 0.40 -2.74
N SER A 155 -18.62 0.37 -1.75
CA SER A 155 -19.53 1.48 -1.48
C SER A 155 -18.78 2.76 -1.08
N ASN A 156 -17.62 2.64 -0.46
CA ASN A 156 -16.76 3.76 -0.09
C ASN A 156 -15.86 4.18 -1.27
N ALA A 157 -15.91 5.47 -1.64
CA ALA A 157 -15.17 6.00 -2.79
C ALA A 157 -13.64 5.95 -2.62
N GLU A 158 -13.13 6.09 -1.40
CA GLU A 158 -11.69 6.03 -1.13
C GLU A 158 -11.16 4.60 -1.22
N VAL A 159 -11.98 3.60 -0.88
CA VAL A 159 -11.66 2.19 -1.17
C VAL A 159 -11.58 1.96 -2.68
N ARG A 160 -12.54 2.47 -3.47
CA ARG A 160 -12.51 2.36 -4.95
C ARG A 160 -11.29 3.05 -5.56
N ASP A 161 -10.95 4.26 -5.09
CA ASP A 161 -9.75 5.01 -5.48
C ASP A 161 -8.48 4.21 -5.17
N THR A 162 -8.38 3.68 -3.94
CA THR A 162 -7.20 2.92 -3.49
C THR A 162 -7.06 1.59 -4.22
N ALA A 163 -8.16 0.90 -4.54
CA ALA A 163 -8.17 -0.30 -5.35
C ALA A 163 -7.71 -0.02 -6.79
N SER A 164 -8.20 1.08 -7.40
CA SER A 164 -7.79 1.52 -8.74
C SER A 164 -6.31 1.89 -8.79
N ARG A 165 -5.80 2.53 -7.73
CA ARG A 165 -4.37 2.85 -7.54
C ARG A 165 -3.53 1.58 -7.38
N LEU A 166 -3.96 0.64 -6.54
CA LEU A 166 -3.29 -0.64 -6.34
C LEU A 166 -3.17 -1.40 -7.65
N LEU A 167 -4.24 -1.47 -8.45
CA LEU A 167 -4.20 -2.12 -9.76
C LEU A 167 -3.17 -1.50 -10.69
N GLY A 168 -3.09 -0.16 -10.74
CA GLY A 168 -2.06 0.55 -11.49
C GLY A 168 -0.64 0.29 -10.99
N LYS A 169 -0.44 0.14 -9.67
CA LYS A 169 0.85 -0.25 -9.08
C LYS A 169 1.24 -1.68 -9.44
N MET A 170 0.28 -2.60 -9.42
CA MET A 170 0.52 -3.98 -9.84
C MET A 170 0.94 -4.04 -11.31
N VAL A 171 0.36 -3.22 -12.19
CA VAL A 171 0.77 -3.11 -13.59
C VAL A 171 2.21 -2.62 -13.76
N GLU A 172 2.69 -1.69 -12.93
CA GLU A 172 4.08 -1.21 -12.96
C GLU A 172 5.10 -2.30 -12.60
N HIS A 173 4.75 -3.19 -11.67
CA HIS A 173 5.69 -4.15 -11.08
C HIS A 173 5.54 -5.59 -11.58
N LEU A 174 4.37 -5.95 -12.14
CA LEU A 174 4.12 -7.28 -12.69
C LEU A 174 4.49 -7.33 -14.17
N LYS A 175 5.00 -8.49 -14.59
CA LYS A 175 5.25 -8.77 -16.01
C LYS A 175 3.93 -9.15 -16.70
N PRO A 176 3.57 -8.53 -17.83
CA PRO A 176 2.31 -8.83 -18.53
C PRO A 176 2.22 -10.30 -18.96
N GLN A 177 3.33 -10.99 -19.21
CA GLN A 177 3.35 -12.41 -19.58
C GLN A 177 2.87 -13.34 -18.45
N ARG A 178 2.88 -12.87 -17.20
CA ARG A 178 2.41 -13.63 -16.03
C ARG A 178 0.91 -13.50 -15.78
N ILE A 179 0.23 -12.66 -16.54
CA ILE A 179 -1.20 -12.37 -16.37
C ILE A 179 -1.97 -12.89 -17.57
N THR A 180 -3.01 -13.69 -17.32
CA THR A 180 -3.83 -14.26 -18.38
C THR A 180 -4.52 -13.17 -19.21
N PRO A 181 -4.78 -13.40 -20.51
CA PRO A 181 -5.54 -12.45 -21.33
C PRO A 181 -6.91 -12.09 -20.73
N LYS A 182 -7.61 -13.08 -20.14
CA LYS A 182 -8.88 -12.87 -19.45
C LYS A 182 -8.74 -11.91 -18.26
N THR A 183 -7.71 -12.10 -17.44
CA THR A 183 -7.44 -11.22 -16.30
C THR A 183 -7.12 -9.80 -16.76
N LYS A 184 -6.28 -9.62 -17.79
CA LYS A 184 -5.99 -8.31 -18.39
C LYS A 184 -7.26 -7.61 -18.89
N SER A 185 -8.13 -8.34 -19.60
CA SER A 185 -9.41 -7.80 -20.07
C SER A 185 -10.31 -7.37 -18.91
N ASN A 186 -10.39 -8.17 -17.84
CA ASN A 186 -11.16 -7.80 -16.66
C ASN A 186 -10.62 -6.56 -15.95
N MET A 187 -9.29 -6.43 -15.84
CA MET A 187 -8.64 -5.23 -15.30
C MET A 187 -9.02 -3.99 -16.12
N PHE A 188 -8.90 -4.08 -17.45
CA PHE A 188 -9.23 -2.99 -18.36
C PHE A 188 -10.71 -2.58 -18.28
N ARG A 189 -11.62 -3.57 -18.24
CA ARG A 189 -13.06 -3.34 -18.09
C ARG A 189 -13.40 -2.65 -16.77
N ALA A 190 -12.81 -3.11 -15.67
CA ALA A 190 -13.04 -2.51 -14.34
C ALA A 190 -12.57 -1.05 -14.30
N LEU A 191 -11.39 -0.75 -14.85
CA LEU A 191 -10.92 0.64 -14.93
C LEU A 191 -11.79 1.49 -15.86
N THR A 192 -12.23 0.95 -17.00
CA THR A 192 -13.11 1.67 -17.93
C THR A 192 -14.45 2.00 -17.28
N LYS A 193 -15.02 1.10 -16.47
CA LYS A 193 -16.22 1.37 -15.67
C LYS A 193 -16.00 2.56 -14.71
N ASN A 194 -14.85 2.61 -14.04
CA ASN A 194 -14.52 3.67 -13.09
C ASN A 194 -14.22 5.03 -13.74
N LEU A 195 -14.15 5.13 -15.08
CA LEU A 195 -14.14 6.41 -15.78
C LEU A 195 -15.45 7.19 -15.61
N SER A 196 -16.54 6.52 -15.24
CA SER A 196 -17.85 7.14 -14.99
C SER A 196 -18.18 7.23 -13.50
N ASP A 197 -17.20 7.06 -12.60
CA ASP A 197 -17.45 7.18 -11.16
C ASP A 197 -17.91 8.60 -10.78
N SER A 198 -18.79 8.72 -9.80
CA SER A 198 -19.25 10.03 -9.31
C SER A 198 -18.11 10.87 -8.71
N HIS A 199 -17.04 10.22 -8.21
CA HIS A 199 -15.91 10.88 -7.59
C HIS A 199 -14.75 11.08 -8.57
N SER A 200 -14.29 12.33 -8.68
CA SER A 200 -13.21 12.70 -9.61
C SER A 200 -11.87 12.02 -9.28
N THR A 201 -11.60 11.73 -8.02
CA THR A 201 -10.38 11.00 -7.60
C THR A 201 -10.35 9.59 -8.17
N VAL A 202 -11.48 8.87 -8.09
CA VAL A 202 -11.64 7.53 -8.67
C VAL A 202 -11.46 7.58 -10.19
N ARG A 203 -12.11 8.53 -10.87
CA ARG A 203 -11.96 8.72 -12.32
C ARG A 203 -10.51 9.00 -12.71
N ALA A 204 -9.85 9.93 -12.02
CA ALA A 204 -8.44 10.27 -12.27
C ALA A 204 -7.50 9.06 -12.09
N LYS A 205 -7.72 8.22 -11.06
CA LYS A 205 -6.95 6.99 -10.89
C LYS A 205 -7.26 5.94 -11.93
N ALA A 206 -8.51 5.81 -12.35
CA ALA A 206 -8.88 4.91 -13.43
C ALA A 206 -8.15 5.28 -14.73
N VAL A 207 -8.19 6.56 -15.12
CA VAL A 207 -7.46 7.09 -16.29
C VAL A 207 -5.97 6.80 -16.20
N ARG A 208 -5.32 7.17 -15.09
CA ARG A 208 -3.90 6.92 -14.86
C ARG A 208 -3.55 5.44 -14.98
N SER A 209 -4.36 4.56 -14.38
CA SER A 209 -4.12 3.11 -14.40
C SER A 209 -4.34 2.51 -15.79
N ILE A 210 -5.27 3.04 -16.61
CA ILE A 210 -5.42 2.66 -18.02
C ILE A 210 -4.17 3.06 -18.81
N GLY A 211 -3.64 4.28 -18.61
CA GLY A 211 -2.38 4.72 -19.22
C GLY A 211 -1.21 3.78 -18.87
N LYS A 212 -1.11 3.35 -17.61
CA LYS A 212 -0.11 2.36 -17.20
C LYS A 212 -0.32 1.01 -17.88
N MET A 213 -1.56 0.53 -18.00
CA MET A 213 -1.81 -0.72 -18.72
C MET A 213 -1.33 -0.66 -20.17
N ALA A 214 -1.52 0.47 -20.85
CA ALA A 214 -1.00 0.69 -22.19
C ALA A 214 0.54 0.70 -22.21
N LYS A 215 1.14 1.54 -21.36
CA LYS A 215 2.60 1.71 -21.22
C LYS A 215 3.34 0.41 -20.96
N PHE A 216 2.80 -0.45 -20.10
CA PHE A 216 3.45 -1.70 -19.68
C PHE A 216 2.97 -2.94 -20.47
N GLY A 217 2.25 -2.77 -21.59
CA GLY A 217 1.88 -3.87 -22.48
C GLY A 217 0.83 -4.84 -21.89
N PHE A 218 -0.03 -4.34 -21.02
CA PHE A 218 -1.16 -5.10 -20.47
C PHE A 218 -2.41 -5.04 -21.35
N ILE A 219 -2.48 -4.12 -22.31
CA ILE A 219 -3.58 -4.01 -23.28
C ILE A 219 -3.07 -3.99 -24.72
N GLY A 220 -3.86 -4.52 -25.64
CA GLY A 220 -3.53 -4.60 -27.06
C GLY A 220 -4.10 -3.43 -27.89
N PRO A 221 -3.94 -3.46 -29.22
CA PRO A 221 -4.40 -2.39 -30.12
C PRO A 221 -5.90 -2.08 -29.99
N LYS A 222 -6.74 -3.10 -29.81
CA LYS A 222 -8.19 -2.94 -29.66
C LYS A 222 -8.53 -2.15 -28.39
N GLU A 223 -7.99 -2.55 -27.25
CA GLU A 223 -8.20 -1.86 -25.98
C GLU A 223 -7.57 -0.45 -25.98
N LYS A 224 -6.39 -0.27 -26.59
CA LYS A 224 -5.78 1.05 -26.78
C LYS A 224 -6.69 1.99 -27.58
N ALA A 225 -7.29 1.52 -28.68
CA ALA A 225 -8.23 2.31 -29.47
C ALA A 225 -9.48 2.72 -28.67
N LEU A 226 -10.04 1.78 -27.87
CA LEU A 226 -11.16 2.07 -26.98
C LEU A 226 -10.78 3.10 -25.90
N ALA A 227 -9.61 2.94 -25.28
CA ALA A 227 -9.09 3.86 -24.30
C ALA A 227 -8.86 5.25 -24.91
N LYS A 228 -8.20 5.34 -26.08
CA LYS A 228 -7.95 6.59 -26.80
C LYS A 228 -9.24 7.36 -27.04
N LYS A 229 -10.29 6.67 -27.51
CA LYS A 229 -11.62 7.27 -27.69
C LYS A 229 -12.19 7.79 -26.37
N ALA A 230 -12.19 6.99 -25.31
CA ALA A 230 -12.75 7.40 -24.02
C ALA A 230 -11.98 8.58 -23.39
N LEU A 231 -10.64 8.54 -23.42
CA LEU A 231 -9.78 9.57 -22.85
C LEU A 231 -9.79 10.87 -23.68
N GLY A 232 -9.96 10.78 -25.01
CA GLY A 232 -10.16 11.93 -25.87
C GLY A 232 -11.41 12.74 -25.48
N ARG A 233 -12.51 12.05 -25.16
CA ARG A 233 -13.72 12.71 -24.62
C ARG A 233 -13.43 13.37 -23.29
N ILE A 234 -12.87 12.62 -22.34
CA ILE A 234 -12.57 13.10 -20.98
C ILE A 234 -11.70 14.37 -21.00
N SER A 235 -10.71 14.44 -21.89
CA SER A 235 -9.81 15.60 -22.03
C SER A 235 -10.42 16.77 -22.79
N GLY A 236 -11.56 16.58 -23.47
CA GLY A 236 -12.15 17.60 -24.36
C GLY A 236 -11.37 17.81 -25.65
N LEU A 237 -10.52 16.85 -26.02
CA LEU A 237 -9.80 16.82 -27.30
C LEU A 237 -10.68 16.24 -28.44
N ASP A 238 -11.92 15.84 -28.13
CA ASP A 238 -12.91 15.47 -29.12
C ASP A 238 -13.74 16.68 -29.59
N GLU A 239 -14.28 16.60 -30.80
CA GLU A 239 -15.09 17.67 -31.41
C GLU A 239 -16.44 17.90 -30.68
N ALA A 240 -16.74 17.12 -29.64
CA ALA A 240 -17.99 17.19 -28.89
C ALA A 240 -17.92 18.15 -27.68
N PHE A 241 -16.73 18.69 -27.34
CA PHE A 241 -16.51 19.59 -26.19
C PHE A 241 -17.03 19.04 -24.85
N ALA A 242 -17.23 17.73 -24.74
CA ALA A 242 -17.80 17.05 -23.58
C ALA A 242 -16.68 16.53 -22.68
N TRP A 243 -16.07 17.42 -21.89
CA TRP A 243 -14.94 17.09 -21.01
C TRP A 243 -15.36 16.72 -19.58
N ASP A 244 -14.46 16.07 -18.85
CA ASP A 244 -14.62 15.91 -17.40
C ASP A 244 -14.45 17.26 -16.71
N TYR A 245 -15.35 17.62 -15.80
CA TYR A 245 -15.28 18.88 -15.05
C TYR A 245 -14.01 19.01 -14.19
N ALA A 246 -13.50 17.90 -13.65
CA ALA A 246 -12.34 17.91 -12.80
C ALA A 246 -11.04 17.99 -13.60
N TYR A 247 -10.30 19.10 -13.44
CA TYR A 247 -9.03 19.33 -14.13
C TYR A 247 -8.04 18.18 -13.97
N ILE A 248 -7.94 17.60 -12.77
CA ILE A 248 -7.04 16.47 -12.51
C ILE A 248 -7.37 15.27 -13.41
N VAL A 249 -8.65 15.00 -13.72
CA VAL A 249 -9.02 13.88 -14.59
C VAL A 249 -8.56 14.15 -16.02
N ARG A 250 -8.70 15.39 -16.50
CA ARG A 250 -8.23 15.82 -17.83
C ARG A 250 -6.71 15.72 -17.94
N ALA A 251 -5.99 16.22 -16.94
CA ALA A 251 -4.52 16.16 -16.90
C ALA A 251 -3.99 14.71 -16.92
N GLU A 252 -4.64 13.79 -16.21
CA GLU A 252 -4.26 12.36 -16.29
C GLU A 252 -4.60 11.76 -17.66
N ALA A 253 -5.66 12.23 -18.32
CA ALA A 253 -6.08 11.73 -19.63
C ALA A 253 -5.07 12.11 -20.71
N GLU A 254 -4.62 13.36 -20.71
CA GLU A 254 -3.55 13.84 -21.60
C GLU A 254 -2.26 13.04 -21.43
N GLU A 255 -1.84 12.76 -20.19
CA GLU A 255 -0.67 11.94 -19.93
C GLU A 255 -0.86 10.48 -20.39
N ALA A 256 -2.03 9.90 -20.13
CA ALA A 256 -2.34 8.53 -20.51
C ALA A 256 -2.44 8.34 -22.04
N LEU A 257 -2.91 9.35 -22.77
CA LEU A 257 -3.03 9.33 -24.24
C LEU A 257 -1.69 9.13 -24.95
N LYS A 258 -0.57 9.57 -24.36
CA LYS A 258 0.80 9.38 -24.88
C LYS A 258 1.19 7.92 -25.10
N TYR A 259 0.47 6.98 -24.48
CA TYR A 259 0.76 5.55 -24.54
C TYR A 259 -0.24 4.76 -25.42
N MET A 260 -1.17 5.45 -26.09
CA MET A 260 -2.29 4.82 -26.82
C MET A 260 -2.05 4.65 -28.32
N ASP A 261 -0.93 5.15 -28.84
CA ASP A 261 -0.46 4.92 -30.20
C ASP A 261 0.33 3.60 -30.32
#